data_AF-A0A1U7X8Q1-F1
#
_entry.id   AF-A0A1U7X8Q1-F1
#
_cell.length_a   1.000
_cell.length_b   1.000
_cell.length_c   1.000
_cell.angle_alpha   90.00
_cell.angle_beta   90.00
_cell.angle_gamma   90.00
#
_symmetry.space_group_name_H-M   'P 1'
#
loop_
_entity.id
_entity.type
_entity.pdbx_description
1 polymer ?
#
loop_
_entity_poly.entity_id
_entity_poly.type
_entity_poly.pdbx_seq_one_letter_code
_entity_poly.pdbx_strand_id
1 'polypeptide(L)'
;MSSSAIEPESPDLVCQLDKVQGVVDALTSVRWKRHQDAVVELSEHGIVLIVEETACLQAKVYLQREDIQVLLKYAILVLICNFFSIRSVDSSGACTYAEIRTRIPDTISWDYNFEPAGSTPLSFTVKSAALKEAIDDLEWPGSSIHLILQPTPPSVTFRGEGHGDLQIDFMCYANTDLLVAFHCDRQVSHRYKYKFLRATTSNIPSSVIQDNRGSKLTIGRGGMLKVQHLVSVAKPAMPHPHIDSAGYQQPSRIAYIEFFVKPEVDDDGANDT
;
A
#
# COMPACT_ATOMS: atom_id res chain seq x y z
N MET A 1 -30.55 14.47 -45.70
CA MET A 1 -30.34 14.05 -44.30
C MET A 1 -28.84 13.87 -44.12
N SER A 2 -28.16 14.90 -43.64
CA SER A 2 -26.71 14.88 -43.45
C SER A 2 -26.42 14.17 -42.12
N SER A 3 -25.80 13.00 -42.21
CA SER A 3 -25.27 12.29 -41.05
C SER A 3 -24.16 13.16 -40.45
N SER A 4 -24.38 13.70 -39.26
CA SER A 4 -23.33 14.34 -38.48
C SER A 4 -22.33 13.26 -38.08
N ALA A 5 -21.16 13.27 -38.70
CA ALA A 5 -20.02 12.52 -38.23
C ALA A 5 -19.74 12.95 -36.78
N ILE A 6 -19.86 12.01 -35.84
CA ILE A 6 -19.41 12.20 -34.46
C ILE A 6 -17.88 12.31 -34.56
N GLU A 7 -17.35 13.50 -34.35
CA GLU A 7 -15.89 13.67 -34.21
C GLU A 7 -15.43 12.82 -33.02
N PRO A 8 -14.30 12.10 -33.13
CA PRO A 8 -13.82 11.26 -32.04
C PRO A 8 -13.48 12.16 -30.84
N GLU A 9 -14.24 11.98 -29.77
CA GLU A 9 -14.01 12.65 -28.49
C GLU A 9 -12.59 12.35 -28.02
N SER A 10 -11.79 13.40 -27.79
CA SER A 10 -10.41 13.21 -27.34
C SER A 10 -10.42 12.62 -25.94
N PRO A 11 -9.66 11.55 -25.67
CA PRO A 11 -9.67 10.90 -24.36
C PRO A 11 -9.29 11.88 -23.25
N ASP A 12 -10.03 11.82 -22.14
CA ASP A 12 -9.77 12.64 -20.95
C ASP A 12 -8.46 12.28 -20.25
N LEU A 13 -8.06 11.00 -20.37
CA LEU A 13 -6.81 10.45 -19.86
C LEU A 13 -6.16 9.54 -20.91
N VAL A 14 -4.90 9.82 -21.23
CA VAL A 14 -4.02 8.89 -21.94
C VAL A 14 -2.83 8.59 -21.04
N CYS A 15 -2.52 7.30 -20.89
CA CYS A 15 -1.40 6.79 -20.11
C CYS A 15 -0.66 5.78 -20.98
N GLN A 16 0.63 6.01 -21.22
CA GLN A 16 1.50 5.08 -21.94
C GLN A 16 2.63 4.61 -21.02
N LEU A 17 2.83 3.29 -20.98
CA LEU A 17 3.80 2.61 -20.13
C LEU A 17 4.61 1.62 -20.95
N ASP A 18 5.94 1.70 -20.90
CA ASP A 18 6.83 0.75 -21.58
C ASP A 18 6.86 -0.62 -20.88
N LYS A 19 6.70 -0.62 -19.54
CA LYS A 19 6.62 -1.82 -18.71
C LYS A 19 5.45 -1.69 -17.75
N VAL A 20 4.46 -2.56 -17.90
CA VAL A 20 3.27 -2.57 -17.05
C VAL A 20 3.46 -3.32 -15.73
N GLN A 21 4.49 -4.19 -15.63
CA GLN A 21 4.65 -5.10 -14.49
C GLN A 21 4.71 -4.39 -13.14
N GLY A 22 5.49 -3.31 -13.02
CA GLY A 22 5.60 -2.56 -11.77
C GLY A 22 4.29 -1.91 -11.34
N VAL A 23 3.49 -1.46 -12.31
CA VAL A 23 2.15 -0.92 -12.08
C VAL A 23 1.20 -2.05 -11.66
N VAL A 24 1.18 -3.18 -12.37
CA VAL A 24 0.39 -4.37 -12.02
C VAL A 24 0.72 -4.87 -10.61
N ASP A 25 2.00 -4.91 -10.24
CA ASP A 25 2.47 -5.31 -8.91
C ASP A 25 1.95 -4.34 -7.84
N ALA A 26 2.09 -3.03 -8.06
CA ALA A 26 1.61 -2.01 -7.14
C ALA A 26 0.08 -2.07 -6.94
N LEU A 27 -0.68 -2.29 -8.01
CA LEU A 27 -2.14 -2.40 -7.95
C LEU A 27 -2.60 -3.72 -7.32
N THR A 28 -1.88 -4.81 -7.57
CA THR A 28 -2.17 -6.12 -6.97
C THR A 28 -1.92 -6.10 -5.46
N SER A 29 -0.99 -5.27 -4.99
CA SER A 29 -0.67 -5.15 -3.55
C SER A 29 -1.88 -4.76 -2.70
N VAL A 30 -2.81 -3.97 -3.25
CA VAL A 30 -4.00 -3.48 -2.56
C VAL A 30 -5.24 -4.34 -2.85
N ARG A 31 -5.05 -5.57 -3.35
CA ARG A 31 -6.12 -6.54 -3.62
C ARG A 31 -6.26 -7.59 -2.53
N TRP A 32 -7.08 -7.34 -1.52
CA TRP A 32 -7.36 -8.37 -0.51
C TRP A 32 -8.71 -9.08 -0.71
N LYS A 33 -9.52 -8.68 -1.72
CA LYS A 33 -10.78 -9.35 -2.06
C LYS A 33 -10.86 -9.74 -3.54
N ARG A 34 -11.65 -10.77 -3.83
CA ARG A 34 -11.91 -11.23 -5.20
C ARG A 34 -12.68 -10.18 -6.02
N HIS A 35 -13.72 -9.62 -5.40
CA HIS A 35 -14.52 -8.52 -5.93
C HIS A 35 -14.25 -7.31 -5.06
N GLN A 36 -13.55 -6.34 -5.63
CA GLN A 36 -13.12 -5.15 -4.94
C GLN A 36 -13.14 -3.99 -5.91
N ASP A 37 -13.87 -2.97 -5.52
CA ASP A 37 -13.95 -1.70 -6.22
C ASP A 37 -12.83 -0.79 -5.71
N ALA A 38 -12.30 0.03 -6.61
CA ALA A 38 -11.25 1.00 -6.30
C ALA A 38 -11.62 2.35 -6.87
N VAL A 39 -11.42 3.42 -6.12
CA VAL A 39 -11.57 4.81 -6.54
C VAL A 39 -10.27 5.28 -7.17
N VAL A 40 -10.31 5.81 -8.39
CA VAL A 40 -9.13 6.40 -9.03
C VAL A 40 -9.22 7.93 -8.98
N GLU A 41 -8.23 8.61 -8.44
CA GLU A 41 -8.13 10.07 -8.47
C GLU A 41 -7.01 10.49 -9.41
N LEU A 42 -7.33 11.44 -10.30
CA LEU A 42 -6.40 11.98 -11.28
C LEU A 42 -6.01 13.40 -10.91
N SER A 43 -4.71 13.69 -10.94
CA SER A 43 -4.16 15.03 -10.68
C SER A 43 -3.01 15.34 -11.63
N GLU A 44 -2.55 16.59 -11.65
CA GLU A 44 -1.35 16.98 -12.39
C GLU A 44 -0.06 16.31 -11.88
N HIS A 45 -0.08 15.83 -10.63
CA HIS A 45 1.05 15.17 -9.97
C HIS A 45 1.12 13.66 -10.25
N GLY A 46 0.02 13.07 -10.73
CA GLY A 46 -0.08 11.64 -10.98
C GLY A 46 -1.46 11.06 -10.68
N ILE A 47 -1.49 9.74 -10.52
CA ILE A 47 -2.69 8.94 -10.28
C ILE A 47 -2.64 8.39 -8.85
N VAL A 48 -3.74 8.50 -8.13
CA VAL A 48 -3.92 7.84 -6.83
C VAL A 48 -5.05 6.83 -6.95
N LEU A 49 -4.77 5.57 -6.62
CA LEU A 49 -5.81 4.54 -6.51
C LEU A 49 -6.11 4.26 -5.04
N ILE A 50 -7.39 4.32 -4.68
CA ILE A 50 -7.88 4.19 -3.31
C ILE A 50 -8.80 2.97 -3.22
N VAL A 51 -8.54 2.10 -2.26
CA VAL A 51 -9.38 0.93 -1.97
C VAL A 51 -9.77 1.00 -0.51
N GLU A 52 -11.06 0.84 -0.21
CA GLU A 52 -11.56 0.94 1.17
C GLU A 52 -12.40 -0.28 1.55
N GLU A 53 -12.34 -0.65 2.83
CA GLU A 53 -13.21 -1.65 3.42
C GLU A 53 -13.75 -1.20 4.79
N THR A 54 -15.07 -1.15 4.90
CA THR A 54 -15.82 -0.98 6.17
C THR A 54 -15.40 0.24 7.01
N ALA A 55 -14.83 1.28 6.39
CA ALA A 55 -14.23 2.41 7.10
C ALA A 55 -13.24 2.00 8.21
N CYS A 56 -12.59 0.84 8.07
CA CYS A 56 -11.57 0.35 9.00
C CYS A 56 -10.22 0.09 8.35
N LEU A 57 -10.21 -0.12 7.02
CA LEU A 57 -9.02 -0.31 6.22
C LEU A 57 -9.15 0.54 4.96
N GLN A 58 -8.14 1.33 4.67
CA GLN A 58 -8.00 2.00 3.38
C GLN A 58 -6.58 1.77 2.86
N ALA A 59 -6.45 1.54 1.56
CA ALA A 59 -5.16 1.49 0.88
C ALA A 59 -5.11 2.55 -0.22
N LYS A 60 -3.97 3.20 -0.35
CA LYS A 60 -3.68 4.19 -1.40
C LYS A 60 -2.43 3.75 -2.16
N VAL A 61 -2.51 3.72 -3.49
CA VAL A 61 -1.38 3.51 -4.40
C VAL A 61 -1.11 4.81 -5.13
N TYR A 62 0.09 5.34 -5.00
CA TYR A 62 0.51 6.57 -5.65
C TYR A 62 1.42 6.24 -6.83
N LEU A 63 1.00 6.65 -8.04
CA LEU A 63 1.78 6.57 -9.27
C LEU A 63 2.11 7.99 -9.72
N GLN A 64 3.38 8.36 -9.74
CA GLN A 64 3.78 9.73 -10.06
C GLN A 64 3.67 9.99 -11.56
N ARG A 65 3.45 11.25 -11.96
CA ARG A 65 3.44 11.64 -13.37
C ARG A 65 4.73 11.30 -14.09
N GLU A 66 5.88 11.33 -13.41
CA GLU A 66 7.14 10.89 -14.03
C GLU A 66 7.09 9.43 -14.47
N ASP A 67 6.24 8.62 -13.84
CA ASP A 67 6.00 7.21 -14.18
C ASP A 67 5.05 7.04 -15.36
N ILE A 68 4.29 8.08 -15.75
CA ILE A 68 3.18 8.00 -16.70
C ILE A 68 3.12 9.23 -17.62
N GLN A 69 3.15 9.05 -18.94
CA GLN A 69 2.86 10.15 -19.87
C GLN A 69 1.35 10.47 -19.85
N VAL A 70 0.96 11.41 -18.98
CA VAL A 70 -0.43 11.86 -18.79
C VAL A 70 -0.73 13.13 -19.60
N LEU A 71 -1.79 13.09 -20.41
CA LEU A 71 -2.52 14.27 -20.89
C LEU A 71 -3.86 14.31 -20.14
N LEU A 72 -4.08 15.36 -19.34
CA LEU A 72 -5.36 15.60 -18.65
C LEU A 72 -6.01 16.87 -19.20
N LYS A 73 -7.27 16.76 -19.61
CA LYS A 73 -8.18 17.90 -19.83
C LYS A 73 -9.30 17.80 -18.79
N TYR A 74 -9.10 18.44 -17.64
CA TYR A 74 -10.09 18.65 -16.57
C TYR A 74 -10.45 17.47 -15.64
N ALA A 75 -10.52 17.83 -14.36
CA ALA A 75 -11.28 17.26 -13.23
C ALA A 75 -10.99 15.81 -12.75
N ILE A 76 -11.04 15.69 -11.42
CA ILE A 76 -10.94 14.46 -10.63
C ILE A 76 -11.98 13.45 -11.14
N LEU A 77 -11.54 12.48 -11.95
CA LEU A 77 -12.41 11.44 -12.46
C LEU A 77 -12.36 10.24 -11.53
N VAL A 78 -13.29 10.16 -10.57
CA VAL A 78 -13.41 8.98 -9.73
C VAL A 78 -14.07 7.85 -10.49
N LEU A 79 -13.27 6.88 -10.92
CA LEU A 79 -13.75 5.68 -11.58
C LEU A 79 -13.64 4.50 -10.65
N ILE A 80 -14.75 3.79 -10.44
CA ILE A 80 -14.73 2.45 -9.89
C ILE A 80 -14.43 1.46 -11.01
N CYS A 81 -13.22 0.87 -10.96
CA CYS A 81 -12.76 -0.12 -11.92
C CYS A 81 -12.65 -1.50 -11.26
N ASN A 82 -13.14 -2.53 -11.95
CA ASN A 82 -12.78 -3.91 -11.64
C ASN A 82 -11.38 -4.19 -12.21
N PHE A 83 -10.35 -3.71 -11.51
CA PHE A 83 -8.96 -3.62 -11.96
C PHE A 83 -8.32 -4.98 -12.32
N PHE A 84 -8.97 -6.09 -11.94
CA PHE A 84 -8.32 -7.37 -11.70
C PHE A 84 -8.21 -8.32 -12.88
N SER A 85 -8.52 -7.86 -14.10
CA SER A 85 -8.20 -8.59 -15.35
C SER A 85 -6.88 -8.17 -16.00
N ILE A 86 -6.15 -7.18 -15.45
CA ILE A 86 -4.84 -6.79 -16.00
C ILE A 86 -3.81 -7.83 -15.54
N ARG A 87 -3.58 -8.84 -16.37
CA ARG A 87 -2.48 -9.78 -16.25
C ARG A 87 -1.48 -9.44 -17.36
N SER A 88 -0.18 -9.29 -17.04
CA SER A 88 0.82 -9.13 -18.10
C SER A 88 0.78 -10.39 -18.98
N VAL A 89 0.52 -10.20 -20.26
CA VAL A 89 0.62 -11.27 -21.26
C VAL A 89 1.92 -11.02 -22.00
N ASP A 90 2.97 -11.71 -21.60
CA ASP A 90 4.29 -11.64 -22.23
C ASP A 90 4.31 -12.57 -23.44
N SER A 91 3.59 -12.23 -24.52
CA SER A 91 3.78 -12.88 -25.81
C SER A 91 4.17 -11.85 -26.87
N SER A 92 5.37 -12.04 -27.41
CA SER A 92 5.93 -11.19 -28.46
C SER A 92 4.97 -11.15 -29.66
N GLY A 93 4.37 -9.99 -29.92
CA GLY A 93 3.46 -9.75 -31.05
C GLY A 93 1.98 -9.95 -30.76
N ALA A 94 1.56 -10.28 -29.54
CA ALA A 94 0.15 -10.25 -29.17
C ALA A 94 -0.26 -8.86 -28.66
N CYS A 95 -1.38 -8.36 -29.17
CA CYS A 95 -2.04 -7.18 -28.62
C CYS A 95 -3.25 -7.64 -27.81
N THR A 96 -3.36 -7.17 -26.56
CA THR A 96 -4.53 -7.38 -25.72
C THR A 96 -5.27 -6.07 -25.59
N TYR A 97 -6.53 -6.05 -26.02
CA TYR A 97 -7.45 -4.94 -25.79
C TYR A 97 -8.45 -5.30 -24.71
N ALA A 98 -8.67 -4.40 -23.77
CA ALA A 98 -9.65 -4.57 -22.69
C ALA A 98 -10.46 -3.29 -22.53
N GLU A 99 -11.78 -3.43 -22.44
CA GLU A 99 -12.70 -2.36 -22.08
C GLU A 99 -13.21 -2.61 -20.66
N ILE A 100 -13.00 -1.64 -19.77
CA ILE A 100 -13.42 -1.73 -18.37
C ILE A 100 -14.53 -0.70 -18.16
N ARG A 101 -15.71 -1.18 -17.76
CA ARG A 101 -16.81 -0.30 -17.39
C ARG A 101 -16.49 0.39 -16.07
N THR A 102 -16.82 1.68 -16.01
CA THR A 102 -16.61 2.52 -14.85
C THR A 102 -17.97 2.93 -14.26
N ARG A 103 -17.97 3.32 -12.97
CA ARG A 103 -19.11 3.99 -12.36
C ARG A 103 -18.64 5.17 -11.51
N ILE A 104 -19.48 6.20 -11.43
CA ILE A 104 -19.30 7.31 -10.50
C ILE A 104 -19.48 6.74 -9.08
N PRO A 105 -18.62 7.09 -8.11
CA PRO A 105 -18.76 6.63 -6.75
C PRO A 105 -20.02 7.25 -6.12
N ASP A 106 -20.79 6.45 -5.38
CA ASP A 106 -21.95 6.94 -4.64
C ASP A 106 -21.55 7.76 -3.40
N THR A 107 -20.32 7.57 -2.92
CA THR A 107 -19.76 8.23 -1.75
C THR A 107 -18.32 8.67 -2.02
N ILE A 108 -17.96 9.86 -1.56
CA ILE A 108 -16.57 10.32 -1.54
C ILE A 108 -15.78 9.38 -0.63
N SER A 109 -14.60 8.91 -1.07
CA SER A 109 -13.71 8.10 -0.23
C SER A 109 -13.36 8.86 1.03
N TRP A 110 -13.37 8.19 2.18
CA TRP A 110 -13.06 8.86 3.44
C TRP A 110 -11.59 9.28 3.43
N ASP A 111 -11.28 10.56 3.53
CA ASP A 111 -9.88 10.94 3.69
C ASP A 111 -9.44 10.63 5.12
N TYR A 112 -8.70 9.54 5.30
CA TYR A 112 -8.04 9.26 6.57
C TYR A 112 -6.97 10.33 6.79
N ASN A 113 -7.35 11.43 7.43
CA ASN A 113 -6.43 12.47 7.86
C ASN A 113 -5.47 11.87 8.89
N PHE A 114 -4.32 11.39 8.43
CA PHE A 114 -3.31 10.78 9.28
C PHE A 114 -2.58 11.88 10.05
N GLU A 115 -3.02 12.11 11.28
CA GLU A 115 -2.38 13.06 12.19
C GLU A 115 -1.28 12.36 12.99
N PRO A 116 -0.08 12.95 13.13
CA PRO A 116 0.96 12.42 14.01
C PRO A 116 0.47 12.26 15.46
N ALA A 117 0.93 11.21 16.16
CA ALA A 117 0.60 10.93 17.55
C ALA A 117 1.39 11.81 18.56
N GLY A 118 1.53 13.10 18.28
CA GLY A 118 2.35 14.04 19.04
C GLY A 118 3.47 14.67 18.20
N SER A 119 4.43 15.28 18.89
CA SER A 119 5.62 15.88 18.26
C SER A 119 6.68 14.85 17.86
N THR A 120 6.74 13.72 18.57
CA THR A 120 7.66 12.61 18.32
C THR A 120 6.99 11.55 17.44
N PRO A 121 7.68 11.05 16.39
CA PRO A 121 7.12 10.03 15.53
C PRO A 121 7.13 8.68 16.24
N LEU A 122 5.95 8.06 16.36
CA LEU A 122 5.82 6.66 16.77
C LEU A 122 5.94 5.80 15.52
N SER A 123 7.13 5.29 15.22
CA SER A 123 7.35 4.53 14.00
C SER A 123 8.47 3.50 14.11
N PHE A 124 8.36 2.45 13.32
CA PHE A 124 9.43 1.48 13.13
C PHE A 124 9.48 1.03 11.67
N THR A 125 10.63 0.55 11.25
CA THR A 125 10.85 -0.03 9.92
C THR A 125 11.40 -1.43 10.07
N VAL A 126 10.75 -2.39 9.44
CA VAL A 126 11.12 -3.81 9.51
C VAL A 126 11.23 -4.37 8.09
N LYS A 127 12.06 -5.41 7.89
CA LYS A 127 12.08 -6.14 6.61
C LYS A 127 10.68 -6.61 6.24
N SER A 128 10.26 -6.34 5.01
CA SER A 128 8.91 -6.66 4.54
C SER A 128 8.59 -8.15 4.61
N ALA A 129 9.60 -9.01 4.38
CA ALA A 129 9.48 -10.46 4.53
C ALA A 129 9.13 -10.86 5.98
N ALA A 130 9.88 -10.34 6.95
CA ALA A 130 9.69 -10.64 8.37
C ALA A 130 8.36 -10.10 8.90
N LEU A 131 7.94 -8.91 8.44
CA LEU A 131 6.61 -8.39 8.77
C LEU A 131 5.50 -9.30 8.23
N LYS A 132 5.65 -9.78 6.99
CA LYS A 132 4.66 -10.67 6.37
C LYS A 132 4.57 -11.98 7.15
N GLU A 133 5.69 -12.61 7.42
CA GLU A 133 5.79 -13.86 8.19
C GLU A 133 5.17 -13.70 9.58
N ALA A 134 5.53 -12.64 10.31
CA ALA A 134 4.98 -12.39 11.64
C ALA A 134 3.45 -12.20 11.63
N ILE A 135 2.92 -11.49 10.62
CA ILE A 135 1.46 -11.34 10.49
C ILE A 135 0.80 -12.65 10.06
N ASP A 136 1.42 -13.46 9.19
CA ASP A 136 0.86 -14.75 8.77
C ASP A 136 0.76 -15.73 9.96
N ASP A 137 1.79 -15.82 10.81
CA ASP A 137 1.82 -16.72 11.97
C ASP A 137 0.73 -16.40 13.02
N LEU A 138 0.29 -15.15 13.07
CA LEU A 138 -0.76 -14.67 13.97
C LEU A 138 -2.18 -15.03 13.50
N GLU A 139 -2.35 -15.84 12.45
CA GLU A 139 -3.66 -16.28 11.97
C GLU A 139 -4.42 -17.20 12.93
N TRP A 140 -3.68 -18.00 13.72
CA TRP A 140 -4.21 -19.02 14.62
C TRP A 140 -4.65 -18.55 16.02
N PRO A 141 -3.94 -17.63 16.71
CA PRO A 141 -4.28 -17.28 18.09
C PRO A 141 -5.61 -16.52 18.22
N GLY A 142 -6.00 -15.63 17.29
CA GLY A 142 -7.25 -14.88 17.41
C GLY A 142 -7.52 -13.86 16.30
N SER A 143 -8.66 -13.16 16.39
CA SER A 143 -9.09 -12.18 15.38
C SER A 143 -8.58 -10.76 15.64
N SER A 144 -7.96 -10.52 16.79
CA SER A 144 -7.41 -9.24 17.25
C SER A 144 -5.94 -9.38 17.61
N ILE A 145 -5.11 -8.47 17.11
CA ILE A 145 -3.67 -8.44 17.34
C ILE A 145 -3.32 -7.19 18.12
N HIS A 146 -2.65 -7.37 19.25
CA HIS A 146 -2.06 -6.31 20.06
C HIS A 146 -0.70 -5.94 19.48
N LEU A 147 -0.55 -4.70 19.04
CA LEU A 147 0.73 -4.12 18.63
C LEU A 147 1.23 -3.21 19.73
N ILE A 148 2.41 -3.53 20.28
CA ILE A 148 3.02 -2.81 21.39
C ILE A 148 4.38 -2.28 20.92
N LEU A 149 4.62 -0.98 21.12
CA LEU A 149 5.94 -0.37 20.97
C LEU A 149 6.44 0.00 22.36
N GLN A 150 7.57 -0.57 22.76
CA GLN A 150 8.22 -0.32 24.04
C GLN A 150 9.51 0.48 23.79
N PRO A 151 9.75 1.62 24.45
CA PRO A 151 11.01 2.37 24.29
C PRO A 151 12.18 1.77 25.09
N THR A 152 11.90 1.12 26.23
CA THR A 152 12.92 0.59 27.14
C THR A 152 12.51 -0.79 27.69
N PRO A 153 13.20 -1.88 27.29
CA PRO A 153 14.10 -1.94 26.14
C PRO A 153 13.35 -1.67 24.83
N PRO A 154 14.00 -1.09 23.80
CA PRO A 154 13.39 -0.79 22.52
C PRO A 154 12.95 -2.07 21.80
N SER A 155 11.64 -2.28 21.72
CA SER A 155 11.04 -3.44 21.06
C SER A 155 9.70 -3.14 20.41
N VAL A 156 9.37 -3.95 19.43
CA VAL A 156 8.04 -4.03 18.82
C VAL A 156 7.50 -5.43 19.04
N THR A 157 6.31 -5.53 19.62
CA THR A 157 5.67 -6.81 19.93
C THR A 157 4.35 -6.91 19.18
N PHE A 158 4.14 -8.02 18.49
CA PHE A 158 2.84 -8.43 17.99
C PHE A 158 2.34 -9.61 18.82
N ARG A 159 1.18 -9.47 19.44
CA ARG A 159 0.58 -10.51 20.27
C ARG A 159 -0.83 -10.83 19.82
N GLY A 160 -1.10 -12.10 19.55
CA GLY A 160 -2.44 -12.62 19.33
C GLY A 160 -2.88 -13.44 20.55
N GLU A 161 -4.14 -13.27 20.95
CA GLU A 161 -4.77 -14.00 22.06
C GLU A 161 -6.09 -14.64 21.56
N GLY A 162 -6.43 -15.83 22.07
CA GLY A 162 -7.70 -16.52 21.77
C GLY A 162 -7.61 -18.04 21.94
N HIS A 163 -7.50 -18.80 20.83
CA HIS A 163 -7.35 -20.27 20.89
C HIS A 163 -5.97 -20.74 21.36
N GLY A 164 -5.03 -19.81 21.48
CA GLY A 164 -3.71 -19.93 22.06
C GLY A 164 -3.08 -18.53 22.12
N ASP A 165 -1.96 -18.43 22.82
CA ASP A 165 -1.21 -17.17 22.91
C ASP A 165 0.04 -17.27 22.05
N LEU A 166 0.17 -16.34 21.10
CA LEU A 166 1.40 -16.20 20.31
C LEU A 166 1.90 -14.77 20.45
N GLN A 167 3.18 -14.63 20.74
CA GLN A 167 3.87 -13.36 20.84
C GLN A 167 5.11 -13.39 19.93
N ILE A 168 5.24 -12.36 19.11
CA ILE A 168 6.38 -12.17 18.21
C ILE A 168 7.04 -10.84 18.58
N ASP A 169 8.31 -10.93 18.96
CA ASP A 169 9.08 -9.79 19.44
C ASP A 169 10.20 -9.43 18.46
N PHE A 170 10.18 -8.18 17.98
CA PHE A 170 11.30 -7.55 17.29
C PHE A 170 12.07 -6.68 18.27
N MET A 171 13.15 -7.21 18.82
CA MET A 171 14.01 -6.54 19.78
C MET A 171 15.10 -5.78 19.03
N CYS A 172 15.23 -4.47 19.23
CA CYS A 172 16.16 -3.64 18.46
C CYS A 172 17.62 -4.12 18.53
N TYR A 173 18.04 -4.63 19.69
CA TYR A 173 19.41 -5.09 19.91
C TYR A 173 19.68 -6.53 19.45
N ALA A 174 18.65 -7.38 19.33
CA ALA A 174 18.80 -8.79 18.94
C ALA A 174 18.43 -9.03 17.47
N ASN A 175 17.56 -8.20 16.91
CA ASN A 175 17.03 -8.31 15.56
C ASN A 175 17.47 -7.14 14.68
N THR A 176 18.72 -6.68 14.80
CA THR A 176 19.26 -5.56 14.00
C THR A 176 19.13 -5.78 12.50
N ASP A 177 19.14 -7.04 12.05
CA ASP A 177 18.95 -7.39 10.65
C ASP A 177 17.49 -7.31 10.19
N LEU A 178 16.52 -7.36 11.11
CA LEU A 178 15.09 -7.33 10.79
C LEU A 178 14.51 -5.93 11.03
N LEU A 179 14.86 -5.29 12.15
CA LEU A 179 14.41 -3.96 12.56
C LEU A 179 15.41 -2.90 12.10
N VAL A 180 15.09 -2.22 10.99
CA VAL A 180 15.96 -1.26 10.31
C VAL A 180 15.96 0.11 11.01
N ALA A 181 14.82 0.51 11.58
CA ALA A 181 14.70 1.77 12.31
C ALA A 181 13.62 1.67 13.39
N PHE A 182 13.80 2.36 14.50
CA PHE A 182 12.84 2.42 15.60
C PHE A 182 12.84 3.81 16.24
N HIS A 183 11.65 4.40 16.35
CA HIS A 183 11.41 5.69 16.97
C HIS A 183 10.17 5.55 17.87
N CYS A 184 10.41 5.59 19.18
CA CYS A 184 9.37 5.51 20.19
C CYS A 184 9.95 6.10 21.48
N ASP A 185 9.26 7.05 22.09
CA ASP A 185 9.65 7.70 23.34
C ASP A 185 8.76 7.33 24.53
N ARG A 186 7.61 6.70 24.26
CA ARG A 186 6.63 6.27 25.25
C ARG A 186 6.05 4.92 24.87
N GLN A 187 5.75 4.08 25.86
CA GLN A 187 5.07 2.83 25.58
C GLN A 187 3.67 3.10 25.01
N VAL A 188 3.35 2.46 23.88
CA VAL A 188 2.01 2.49 23.28
C VAL A 188 1.55 1.08 22.95
N SER A 189 0.25 0.86 23.05
CA SER A 189 -0.40 -0.41 22.77
C SER A 189 -1.74 -0.17 22.11
N HIS A 190 -1.97 -0.78 20.95
CA HIS A 190 -3.24 -0.72 20.24
C HIS A 190 -3.62 -2.09 19.69
N ARG A 191 -4.93 -2.35 19.61
CA ARG A 191 -5.49 -3.58 19.04
C ARG A 191 -5.93 -3.32 17.61
N TYR A 192 -5.66 -4.24 16.71
CA TYR A 192 -6.13 -4.20 15.33
C TYR A 192 -6.71 -5.54 14.93
N LYS A 193 -7.75 -5.53 14.09
CA LYS A 193 -8.30 -6.77 13.55
C LYS A 193 -7.28 -7.44 12.63
N TYR A 194 -7.00 -8.71 12.90
CA TYR A 194 -6.10 -9.56 12.14
C TYR A 194 -6.33 -9.45 10.63
N LYS A 195 -7.59 -9.56 10.19
CA LYS A 195 -7.95 -9.50 8.75
C LYS A 195 -7.48 -8.22 8.05
N PHE A 196 -7.44 -7.10 8.76
CA PHE A 196 -7.02 -5.81 8.18
C PHE A 196 -5.49 -5.66 8.20
N LEU A 197 -4.82 -6.15 9.25
CA LEU A 197 -3.36 -6.24 9.24
C LEU A 197 -2.85 -7.16 8.14
N ARG A 198 -3.47 -8.34 7.98
CA ARG A 198 -3.15 -9.30 6.92
C ARG A 198 -3.30 -8.71 5.52
N ALA A 199 -4.31 -7.86 5.31
CA ALA A 199 -4.49 -7.19 4.03
C ALA A 199 -3.26 -6.34 3.63
N THR A 200 -2.60 -5.69 4.61
CA THR A 200 -1.41 -4.86 4.36
C THR A 200 -0.21 -5.65 3.82
N THR A 201 -0.10 -6.94 4.15
CA THR A 201 1.04 -7.79 3.73
C THR A 201 0.68 -8.88 2.72
N SER A 202 -0.61 -9.06 2.43
CA SER A 202 -1.14 -10.17 1.63
C SER A 202 -0.56 -10.29 0.23
N ASN A 203 -0.28 -9.15 -0.43
CA ASN A 203 0.17 -9.11 -1.83
C ASN A 203 1.41 -8.22 -2.02
N ILE A 204 2.32 -8.19 -1.05
CA ILE A 204 3.60 -7.50 -1.23
C ILE A 204 4.32 -8.12 -2.44
N PRO A 205 4.70 -7.32 -3.46
CA PRO A 205 5.38 -7.86 -4.63
C PRO A 205 6.66 -8.60 -4.22
N SER A 206 6.93 -9.76 -4.82
CA SER A 206 8.11 -10.57 -4.49
C SER A 206 9.42 -9.80 -4.73
N SER A 207 9.44 -8.90 -5.71
CA SER A 207 10.54 -7.96 -5.95
C SER A 207 10.84 -7.07 -4.75
N VAL A 208 9.83 -6.65 -3.99
CA VAL A 208 9.96 -5.85 -2.77
C VAL A 208 10.43 -6.70 -1.60
N ILE A 209 9.92 -7.93 -1.49
CA ILE A 209 10.37 -8.90 -0.49
C ILE A 209 11.86 -9.22 -0.69
N GLN A 210 12.31 -9.36 -1.94
CA GLN A 210 13.71 -9.65 -2.29
C GLN A 210 14.63 -8.44 -2.11
N ASP A 211 14.20 -7.26 -2.61
CA ASP A 211 14.99 -6.03 -2.50
C ASP A 211 15.04 -5.49 -1.05
N ASN A 212 14.23 -6.03 -0.13
CA ASN A 212 14.25 -5.78 1.31
C ASN A 212 14.28 -4.29 1.71
N ARG A 213 13.61 -3.42 0.92
CA ARG A 213 13.57 -1.96 1.15
C ARG A 213 12.86 -1.54 2.44
N GLY A 214 12.26 -2.50 3.15
CA GLY A 214 11.62 -2.31 4.44
C GLY A 214 10.17 -1.82 4.31
N SER A 215 9.34 -2.28 5.23
CA SER A 215 8.00 -1.76 5.46
C SER A 215 8.07 -0.82 6.66
N LYS A 216 7.59 0.42 6.49
CA LYS A 216 7.53 1.40 7.59
C LYS A 216 6.14 1.39 8.19
N LEU A 217 6.07 1.25 9.51
CA LEU A 217 4.83 1.33 10.28
C LEU A 217 4.89 2.58 11.15
N THR A 218 3.82 3.37 11.13
CA THR A 218 3.69 4.61 11.90
C THR A 218 2.34 4.62 12.61
N ILE A 219 2.34 4.91 13.91
CA ILE A 219 1.12 5.04 14.71
C ILE A 219 0.80 6.53 14.85
N GLY A 220 -0.35 6.91 14.33
CA GLY A 220 -0.90 8.27 14.38
C GLY A 220 -1.83 8.49 15.57
N ARG A 221 -2.45 9.66 15.60
CA ARG A 221 -3.46 10.02 16.61
C ARG A 221 -4.59 8.98 16.65
N GLY A 222 -5.07 8.69 17.85
CA GLY A 222 -6.15 7.72 18.07
C GLY A 222 -5.78 6.29 17.72
N GLY A 223 -4.49 5.98 17.60
CA GLY A 223 -3.99 4.64 17.25
C GLY A 223 -4.14 4.27 15.78
N MET A 224 -4.43 5.23 14.89
CA MET A 224 -4.46 4.98 13.45
C MET A 224 -3.11 4.43 12.98
N LEU A 225 -3.09 3.22 12.41
CA LEU A 225 -1.86 2.61 11.92
C LEU A 225 -1.69 2.92 10.43
N LYS A 226 -0.55 3.50 10.07
CA LYS A 226 -0.10 3.64 8.68
C LYS A 226 0.99 2.62 8.39
N VAL A 227 0.79 1.76 7.39
CA VAL A 227 1.79 0.82 6.87
C VAL A 227 2.18 1.26 5.48
N GLN A 228 3.47 1.50 5.25
CA GLN A 228 3.99 1.97 3.98
C GLN A 228 4.96 0.95 3.38
N HIS A 229 4.71 0.56 2.13
CA HIS A 229 5.60 -0.29 1.33
C HIS A 229 6.15 0.50 0.15
N LEU A 230 7.44 0.29 -0.14
CA LEU A 230 8.12 0.90 -1.27
C LEU A 230 8.25 -0.13 -2.40
N VAL A 231 7.56 0.12 -3.53
CA VAL A 231 7.60 -0.76 -4.71
C VAL A 231 8.44 -0.12 -5.80
N SER A 232 9.39 -0.87 -6.35
CA SER A 232 10.10 -0.43 -7.56
C SER A 232 9.22 -0.65 -8.79
N VAL A 233 8.82 0.42 -9.48
CA VAL A 233 7.97 0.38 -10.69
C VAL A 233 8.80 0.12 -11.95
N ALA A 234 10.12 0.35 -11.90
CA ALA A 234 11.03 0.01 -12.99
C ALA A 234 12.45 -0.35 -12.50
N LYS A 235 12.97 -1.48 -12.97
CA LYS A 235 14.42 -1.64 -13.19
C LYS A 235 14.65 -1.44 -14.70
N PRO A 236 15.45 -0.44 -15.13
CA PRO A 236 15.95 -0.46 -16.50
C PRO A 236 16.71 -1.78 -16.69
N ALA A 237 16.37 -2.53 -17.73
CA ALA A 237 17.06 -3.76 -18.05
C ALA A 237 18.15 -3.46 -19.09
N MET A 238 19.37 -3.91 -18.77
CA MET A 238 20.61 -3.98 -19.56
C MET A 238 21.51 -2.73 -19.61
N PRO A 239 22.67 -2.75 -18.92
CA PRO A 239 23.81 -1.93 -19.33
C PRO A 239 24.29 -2.43 -20.69
N HIS A 240 24.44 -1.52 -21.65
CA HIS A 240 25.21 -1.84 -22.85
C HIS A 240 26.67 -2.09 -22.43
N PRO A 241 27.38 -3.08 -23.00
CA PRO A 241 28.82 -3.18 -22.83
C PRO A 241 29.47 -2.10 -23.69
N HIS A 242 29.43 -0.85 -23.23
CA HIS A 242 30.30 0.20 -23.75
C HIS A 242 31.08 0.80 -22.59
N ILE A 243 32.39 0.61 -22.70
CA ILE A 243 33.44 1.11 -21.83
C ILE A 243 33.35 2.65 -21.75
N ASP A 244 33.59 3.14 -20.53
CA ASP A 244 33.86 4.52 -20.11
C ASP A 244 32.74 5.56 -20.22
N SER A 245 31.97 5.68 -19.14
CA SER A 245 31.62 6.98 -18.52
C SER A 245 31.00 6.74 -17.14
N ALA A 246 31.45 7.50 -16.14
CA ALA A 246 30.85 7.57 -14.80
C ALA A 246 29.40 8.10 -14.90
N GLY A 247 28.48 7.22 -15.28
CA GLY A 247 27.07 7.53 -15.49
C GLY A 247 26.28 7.28 -14.22
N TYR A 248 25.66 8.33 -13.69
CA TYR A 248 24.61 8.26 -12.68
C TYR A 248 23.58 7.18 -13.07
N GLN A 249 23.49 6.09 -12.30
CA GLN A 249 22.35 5.18 -12.41
C GLN A 249 21.10 5.99 -12.08
N GLN A 250 20.19 6.15 -13.06
CA GLN A 250 18.90 6.76 -12.77
C GLN A 250 18.20 5.92 -11.69
N PRO A 251 17.72 6.54 -10.60
CA PRO A 251 17.04 5.81 -9.55
C PRO A 251 15.82 5.09 -10.12
N SER A 252 15.63 3.83 -9.73
CA SER A 252 14.39 3.10 -10.00
C SER A 252 13.19 3.94 -9.57
N ARG A 253 12.24 4.12 -10.48
CA ARG A 253 10.92 4.72 -10.20
C ARG A 253 10.25 3.97 -9.04
N ILE A 254 9.75 4.67 -8.02
CA ILE A 254 9.18 4.07 -6.81
C ILE A 254 7.69 4.43 -6.72
N ALA A 255 6.84 3.41 -6.67
CA ALA A 255 5.45 3.56 -6.24
C ALA A 255 5.39 3.42 -4.72
N TYR A 256 4.56 4.27 -4.12
CA TYR A 256 4.25 4.21 -2.70
C TYR A 256 2.91 3.50 -2.53
N ILE A 257 2.90 2.46 -1.70
CA ILE A 257 1.65 1.86 -1.22
C ILE A 257 1.52 2.23 0.25
N GLU A 258 0.38 2.79 0.61
CA GLU A 258 0.06 3.15 1.99
C GLU A 258 -1.24 2.45 2.40
N PHE A 259 -1.21 1.77 3.54
CA PHE A 259 -2.39 1.23 4.19
C PHE A 259 -2.67 2.02 5.47
N PHE A 260 -3.93 2.33 5.71
CA PHE A 260 -4.44 2.97 6.93
C PHE A 260 -5.39 1.99 7.61
N VAL A 261 -5.05 1.59 8.83
CA VAL A 261 -5.80 0.62 9.62
C VAL A 261 -6.27 1.27 10.90
N LYS A 262 -7.59 1.32 11.07
CA LYS A 262 -8.22 1.82 12.29
C LYS A 262 -8.04 0.80 13.42
N PRO A 263 -7.65 1.21 14.63
CA PRO A 263 -7.61 0.30 15.77
C PRO A 263 -9.02 -0.10 16.19
N GLU A 264 -9.10 -1.20 16.93
CA GLU A 264 -10.31 -1.55 17.67
C GLU A 264 -10.50 -0.53 18.80
N VAL A 265 -11.76 -0.15 19.05
CA VAL A 265 -12.12 0.68 20.19
C VAL A 265 -12.35 -0.28 21.35
N ASP A 266 -11.64 -0.10 22.45
CA ASP A 266 -11.93 -0.82 23.69
C ASP A 266 -13.32 -0.36 24.18
N ASP A 267 -14.25 -1.30 24.38
CA ASP A 267 -15.63 -1.05 24.83
C ASP A 267 -15.70 -0.73 26.34
N ASP A 268 -14.64 -0.14 26.91
CA ASP A 268 -14.53 0.18 28.33
C ASP A 268 -15.16 1.55 28.65
N GLY A 269 -16.44 1.72 28.29
CA GLY A 269 -17.18 2.94 28.56
C GLY A 269 -18.70 2.81 28.65
N ALA A 270 -19.25 1.59 28.64
CA ALA A 270 -20.70 1.37 28.74
C ALA A 270 -21.18 0.93 30.15
N ASN A 271 -20.35 1.00 31.18
CA ASN A 271 -20.75 0.78 32.58
C ASN A 271 -19.98 1.73 33.52
N ASP A 272 -20.47 2.95 33.67
CA ASP A 272 -20.59 3.68 34.95
C ASP A 272 -20.92 5.16 34.67
N THR A 273 -22.20 5.48 34.49
CA THR A 273 -22.94 6.58 35.16
C THR A 273 -24.41 6.59 34.78
#